data_AF-A0A318IY10-F1
#
_entry.id   AF-A0A318IY10-F1
#
_cell.length_a   1.000
_cell.length_b   1.000
_cell.length_c   1.000
_cell.angle_alpha   90.00
_cell.angle_beta   90.00
_cell.angle_gamma   90.00
#
_symmetry.space_group_name_H-M   'P 1'
#
loop_
_entity.id
_entity.type
_entity.pdbx_description
1 polymer ?
#
loop_
_entity_poly.entity_id
_entity_poly.type
_entity_poly.pdbx_seq_one_letter_code
_entity_poly.pdbx_strand_id
1 'polypeptide(L)'
;MSDCPHDPYAQHYIHCLPFGAQPCGALGTTPRTHFRVWAPGSTQVQLELDTGYGPTLVPMKAAGPNWFEVFADCGAGARYRYRLDDAVSIPDPASRSQPEGLNGPSEVVDPRAFTWRNTFWRGRAWEDMALYAIRPHAVGGFAGVRRRLPQLARLGVTALELLASPHDSLPFAPLAAEGGPDALKALIDDAHGYGFAVLLELDYARFGSGTDALRHFAEPFFHMRDDPLQAPPLALDHPDVCDFFCDNALYWIDEYRCDGLRLREADRIGVSWLREIADRVRAAVPADRFIHLVLGSERHPAHLADTHFDAQWNGCGERALHRLTGRDTSGHEGISTHQSIHTLARALTAAGAAFQPAAPAEGMAAETGLSLTSLVLSDGAWRDCGQGERGQAAGLAGLALSLLTPQIPLIFDETARDADRAHFVQSALAVRAKLIAPRLSDCRPQDAHALKADGDGDADALLASWRLADDETLTIALNLSPDAVSFDAPRGQVVFETPARARDRVDEGELPPYSLVAWLTGDVNRYALTHDVRRIDDGSWRGARPNLNA
;
A
#
# COMPACT_ATOMS: atom_id res chain seq x y z
N MET A 1 -26.60 5.72 24.23
CA MET A 1 -26.66 7.14 23.83
C MET A 1 -25.47 7.87 24.44
N SER A 2 -24.35 7.81 23.72
CA SER A 2 -23.37 8.89 23.67
C SER A 2 -22.89 8.83 22.22
N ASP A 3 -23.69 9.48 21.38
CA ASP A 3 -23.53 9.54 19.95
C ASP A 3 -22.33 10.43 19.58
N CYS A 4 -21.54 9.97 18.61
CA CYS A 4 -20.61 10.74 17.76
C CYS A 4 -19.26 11.19 18.39
N PRO A 5 -18.10 10.73 17.87
CA PRO A 5 -16.80 11.36 18.14
C PRO A 5 -16.27 12.25 17.00
N HIS A 6 -16.96 12.40 15.87
CA HIS A 6 -16.52 13.35 14.84
C HIS A 6 -17.15 14.72 15.04
N ASP A 7 -16.69 15.41 16.09
CA ASP A 7 -16.69 16.86 16.09
C ASP A 7 -15.73 17.32 14.97
N PRO A 8 -16.21 17.97 13.89
CA PRO A 8 -15.35 18.46 12.81
C PRO A 8 -14.34 19.53 13.27
N TYR A 9 -14.50 20.06 14.49
CA TYR A 9 -13.56 20.95 15.16
C TYR A 9 -12.60 20.21 16.13
N ALA A 10 -12.74 18.90 16.32
CA ALA A 10 -11.76 18.11 17.07
C ALA A 10 -10.46 17.97 16.24
N GLN A 11 -9.44 18.72 16.65
CA GLN A 11 -8.11 18.70 16.04
C GLN A 11 -7.21 17.57 16.58
N HIS A 12 -7.76 16.66 17.39
CA HIS A 12 -7.00 15.61 18.08
C HIS A 12 -7.62 14.26 17.79
N TYR A 13 -6.77 13.31 17.40
CA TYR A 13 -7.15 11.95 17.04
C TYR A 13 -6.38 10.99 17.95
N ILE A 14 -7.10 9.99 18.47
CA ILE A 14 -6.60 9.09 19.51
C ILE A 14 -7.15 7.71 19.22
N HIS A 15 -6.31 6.70 19.34
CA HIS A 15 -6.75 5.32 19.44
C HIS A 15 -6.40 4.78 20.83
N CYS A 16 -7.42 4.41 21.59
CA CYS A 16 -7.26 3.91 22.95
C CYS A 16 -6.90 2.42 22.90
N LEU A 17 -5.62 2.11 23.03
CA LEU A 17 -5.17 0.72 23.09
C LEU A 17 -5.57 0.08 24.44
N PRO A 18 -6.08 -1.16 24.43
CA PRO A 18 -6.37 -1.89 25.66
C PRO A 18 -5.09 -2.39 26.36
N PHE A 19 -3.93 -2.16 25.75
CA PHE A 19 -2.60 -2.56 26.19
C PHE A 19 -1.57 -1.45 25.95
N GLY A 20 -0.34 -1.68 26.38
CA GLY A 20 0.76 -0.74 26.35
C GLY A 20 0.62 0.37 27.39
N ALA A 21 1.32 1.49 27.17
CA ALA A 21 1.24 2.69 28.00
C ALA A 21 0.21 3.70 27.48
N GLN A 22 -0.84 3.94 28.25
CA GLN A 22 -1.93 4.88 27.93
C GLN A 22 -2.02 5.99 29.00
N PRO A 23 -1.70 7.25 28.64
CA PRO A 23 -1.91 8.39 29.53
C PRO A 23 -3.39 8.53 29.91
N CYS A 24 -3.64 8.70 31.20
CA CYS A 24 -4.94 8.78 31.87
C CYS A 24 -5.03 10.09 32.66
N GLY A 25 -6.06 10.89 32.41
CA GLY A 25 -6.30 12.15 33.11
C GLY A 25 -6.75 13.29 32.18
N ALA A 26 -7.42 14.29 32.76
CA ALA A 26 -7.73 15.54 32.08
C ALA A 26 -6.49 16.47 32.13
N LEU A 27 -6.35 17.37 31.14
CA LEU A 27 -5.32 18.41 31.18
C LEU A 27 -5.40 19.18 32.52
N GLY A 28 -4.42 19.00 33.40
CA GLY A 28 -4.31 19.72 34.68
C GLY A 28 -4.25 18.87 35.96
N THR A 29 -4.50 17.56 35.92
CA THR A 29 -4.23 16.64 37.06
C THR A 29 -2.80 16.10 37.00
N THR A 30 -2.25 15.59 38.11
CA THR A 30 -0.98 14.84 38.09
C THR A 30 -1.04 13.76 37.01
N PRO A 31 -0.12 13.76 36.03
CA PRO A 31 -0.21 12.87 34.90
C PRO A 31 -0.08 11.43 35.40
N ARG A 32 -1.03 10.59 35.01
CA ARG A 32 -1.06 9.19 35.37
C ARG A 32 -1.08 8.38 34.09
N THR A 33 -0.36 7.28 34.04
CA THR A 33 -0.32 6.39 32.87
C THR A 33 -0.71 4.99 33.30
N HIS A 34 -1.63 4.40 32.54
CA HIS A 34 -2.00 3.00 32.67
C HIS A 34 -1.08 2.16 31.79
N PHE A 35 -0.37 1.21 32.40
CA PHE A 35 0.49 0.27 31.72
C PHE A 35 -0.16 -1.10 31.77
N ARG A 36 -0.29 -1.77 30.63
CA ARG A 36 -0.88 -3.10 30.56
C ARG A 36 -0.18 -3.96 29.51
N VAL A 37 0.18 -5.19 29.87
CA VAL A 37 0.91 -6.12 28.98
C VAL A 37 0.39 -7.55 29.13
N TRP A 38 0.35 -8.27 28.02
CA TRP A 38 0.08 -9.71 27.98
C TRP A 38 1.41 -10.47 27.95
N ALA A 39 1.66 -11.29 28.97
CA ALA A 39 2.90 -12.02 29.17
C ALA A 39 2.60 -13.48 29.59
N PRO A 40 2.19 -14.34 28.66
CA PRO A 40 1.74 -15.71 28.96
C PRO A 40 2.83 -16.66 29.49
N GLY A 41 4.10 -16.40 29.18
CA GLY A 41 5.22 -17.16 29.71
C GLY A 41 5.68 -16.72 31.11
N SER A 42 5.07 -15.71 31.71
CA SER A 42 5.56 -15.09 32.95
C SER A 42 4.62 -15.22 34.13
N THR A 43 5.20 -15.37 35.31
CA THR A 43 4.46 -15.46 36.58
C THR A 43 4.29 -14.09 37.24
N GLN A 44 5.26 -13.21 37.06
CA GLN A 44 5.24 -11.85 37.59
C GLN A 44 5.87 -10.87 36.61
N VAL A 45 5.32 -9.65 36.59
CA VAL A 45 5.81 -8.54 35.78
C VAL A 45 5.97 -7.30 36.64
N GLN A 46 7.09 -6.60 36.47
CA GLN A 46 7.35 -5.30 37.07
C GLN A 46 7.53 -4.26 35.97
N LEU A 47 7.00 -3.06 36.20
CA LEU A 47 7.29 -1.90 35.37
C LEU A 47 8.61 -1.29 35.84
N GLU A 48 9.62 -1.26 34.96
CA GLU A 48 10.84 -0.50 35.14
C GLU A 48 10.64 0.89 34.52
N LEU A 49 10.36 1.89 35.36
CA LEU A 49 10.00 3.25 34.95
C LEU A 49 11.12 4.23 35.30
N ASP A 50 11.60 4.97 34.30
CA ASP A 50 12.52 6.09 34.49
C ASP A 50 11.82 7.41 34.15
N THR A 51 11.65 8.23 35.19
CA THR A 51 11.07 9.59 35.12
C THR A 51 12.13 10.69 35.13
N GLY A 52 13.41 10.35 34.97
CA GLY A 52 14.55 11.27 35.04
C GLY A 52 15.23 11.33 36.41
N TYR A 53 14.72 10.61 37.41
CA TYR A 53 15.32 10.43 38.74
C TYR A 53 15.94 9.03 38.93
N GLY A 54 16.05 8.26 37.85
CA GLY A 54 16.55 6.88 37.84
C GLY A 54 15.41 5.84 37.76
N PRO A 55 15.77 4.58 37.41
CA PRO A 55 14.79 3.52 37.20
C PRO A 55 14.15 3.11 38.54
N THR A 56 12.82 3.15 38.57
CA THR A 56 11.99 2.66 39.68
C THR A 56 11.27 1.40 39.24
N LEU A 57 11.28 0.37 40.07
CA LEU A 57 10.55 -0.88 39.82
C LEU A 57 9.20 -0.82 40.52
N VAL A 58 8.11 -0.99 39.74
CA VAL A 58 6.75 -1.01 40.25
C VAL A 58 6.10 -2.36 39.92
N PRO A 59 5.73 -3.17 40.93
CA PRO A 59 5.05 -4.45 40.69
C PRO A 59 3.71 -4.26 39.98
N MET A 60 3.47 -5.04 38.91
CA MET A 60 2.19 -5.05 38.20
C MET A 60 1.23 -6.07 38.81
N LYS A 61 -0.06 -5.76 38.80
CA LYS A 61 -1.11 -6.64 39.29
C LYS A 61 -1.63 -7.52 38.17
N ALA A 62 -1.95 -8.78 38.46
CA ALA A 62 -2.63 -9.64 37.50
C ALA A 62 -4.05 -9.11 37.20
N ALA A 63 -4.38 -8.97 35.92
CA ALA A 63 -5.58 -8.33 35.39
C ALA A 63 -6.41 -9.28 34.48
N GLY A 64 -6.28 -10.58 34.68
CA GLY A 64 -6.88 -11.62 33.85
C GLY A 64 -5.86 -12.71 33.49
N PRO A 65 -6.24 -13.69 32.66
CA PRO A 65 -5.32 -14.73 32.21
C PRO A 65 -4.11 -14.09 31.52
N ASN A 66 -2.92 -14.22 32.13
CA ASN A 66 -1.64 -13.77 31.57
C ASN A 66 -1.52 -12.26 31.31
N TRP A 67 -2.47 -11.46 31.81
CA TRP A 67 -2.47 -10.00 31.69
C TRP A 67 -1.99 -9.37 32.99
N PHE A 68 -1.14 -8.35 32.87
CA PHE A 68 -0.62 -7.58 34.00
C PHE A 68 -0.87 -6.09 33.78
N GLU A 69 -1.23 -5.36 34.83
CA GLU A 69 -1.49 -3.93 34.76
C GLU A 69 -0.96 -3.14 35.97
N VAL A 70 -0.66 -1.85 35.74
CA VAL A 70 -0.36 -0.89 36.82
C VAL A 70 -0.69 0.53 36.40
N PHE A 71 -1.11 1.35 37.35
CA PHE A 71 -1.22 2.80 37.18
C PHE A 71 -0.06 3.47 37.88
N ALA A 72 0.79 4.17 37.12
CA ALA A 72 1.92 4.93 37.66
C ALA A 72 1.75 6.43 37.40
N ASP A 73 2.26 7.25 38.31
CA ASP A 73 2.15 8.71 38.24
C ASP A 73 3.26 9.29 37.35
N CYS A 74 3.14 9.05 36.04
CA CYS A 74 4.02 9.59 35.02
C CYS A 74 3.23 10.06 33.78
N GLY A 75 3.83 10.97 33.03
CA GLY A 75 3.26 11.54 31.80
C GLY A 75 4.11 11.24 30.57
N ALA A 76 3.77 11.90 29.46
CA ALA A 76 4.50 11.78 28.20
C ALA A 76 6.00 12.10 28.37
N GLY A 77 6.84 11.37 27.64
CA GLY A 77 8.30 11.45 27.70
C GLY A 77 8.95 10.51 28.73
N ALA A 78 8.18 9.92 29.66
CA ALA A 78 8.72 8.93 30.59
C ALA A 78 9.20 7.67 29.85
N ARG A 79 10.35 7.14 30.27
CA ARG A 79 10.98 5.94 29.68
C ARG A 79 10.58 4.71 30.49
N TYR A 80 10.28 3.59 29.85
CA TYR A 80 9.91 2.38 30.57
C TYR A 80 10.28 1.07 29.85
N ARG A 81 10.33 -0.01 30.64
CA ARG A 81 10.44 -1.40 30.19
C ARG A 81 9.57 -2.31 31.07
N TYR A 82 9.24 -3.49 30.58
CA TYR A 82 8.65 -4.55 31.40
C TYR A 82 9.73 -5.53 31.82
N ARG A 83 9.88 -5.72 33.12
CA ARG A 83 10.78 -6.72 33.70
C ARG A 83 9.98 -7.97 34.06
N LEU A 84 10.33 -9.08 33.41
CA LEU A 84 9.66 -10.37 33.49
C LEU A 84 10.41 -11.30 34.44
N ASP A 85 9.69 -11.86 35.41
CA ASP A 85 10.18 -12.86 36.38
C ASP A 85 11.53 -12.50 37.05
N ASP A 86 11.74 -11.20 37.30
CA ASP A 86 12.98 -10.60 37.83
C ASP A 86 14.25 -10.88 36.99
N ALA A 87 14.13 -11.45 35.79
CA ALA A 87 15.25 -11.94 35.00
C ALA A 87 15.57 -11.06 33.79
N VAL A 88 14.56 -10.68 33.00
CA VAL A 88 14.75 -10.02 31.70
C VAL A 88 13.89 -8.77 31.61
N SER A 89 14.49 -7.64 31.20
CA SER A 89 13.76 -6.43 30.84
C SER A 89 13.55 -6.38 29.32
N ILE A 90 12.31 -6.21 28.90
CA ILE A 90 11.92 -6.10 27.49
C ILE A 90 11.30 -4.72 27.21
N PRO A 91 11.44 -4.19 25.97
CA PRO A 91 10.61 -3.07 25.52
C PRO A 91 9.13 -3.48 25.50
N ASP A 92 8.24 -2.50 25.51
CA ASP A 92 6.81 -2.74 25.33
C ASP A 92 6.53 -3.23 23.90
N PRO A 93 5.96 -4.42 23.68
CA PRO A 93 5.58 -4.89 22.34
C PRO A 93 4.65 -3.92 21.60
N ALA A 94 3.80 -3.20 22.33
CA ALA A 94 2.89 -2.18 21.85
C ALA A 94 3.42 -0.74 22.05
N SER A 95 4.75 -0.58 22.14
CA SER A 95 5.37 0.73 22.28
C SER A 95 4.93 1.68 21.16
N ARG A 96 4.48 2.89 21.53
CA ARG A 96 4.20 3.99 20.59
C ARG A 96 5.47 4.70 20.10
N SER A 97 6.60 4.55 20.80
CA SER A 97 7.85 5.24 20.49
C SER A 97 9.06 4.53 21.09
N GLN A 98 10.04 4.20 20.23
CA GLN A 98 11.31 3.57 20.57
C GLN A 98 12.49 4.52 20.28
N PRO A 99 12.79 5.49 21.15
CA PRO A 99 13.83 6.53 20.95
C PRO A 99 15.24 5.97 20.68
N GLU A 100 15.60 4.89 21.36
CA GLU A 100 16.94 4.32 21.45
C GLU A 100 17.03 3.00 20.65
N GLY A 101 16.08 2.81 19.72
CA GLY A 101 15.98 1.62 18.89
C GLY A 101 15.19 0.48 19.52
N LEU A 102 15.16 -0.65 18.82
CA LEU A 102 14.28 -1.79 19.11
C LEU A 102 14.39 -2.31 20.56
N ASN A 103 15.62 -2.45 21.08
CA ASN A 103 15.89 -2.97 22.43
C ASN A 103 15.96 -1.86 23.51
N GLY A 104 15.81 -0.60 23.10
CA GLY A 104 15.79 0.55 23.98
C GLY A 104 14.54 0.59 24.87
N PRO A 105 14.53 1.48 25.89
CA PRO A 105 13.32 1.71 26.67
C PRO A 105 12.24 2.37 25.81
N SER A 106 11.00 1.99 26.05
CA SER A 106 9.82 2.58 25.41
C SER A 106 9.50 3.95 25.99
N GLU A 107 8.88 4.83 25.20
CA GLU A 107 8.41 6.14 25.65
C GLU A 107 6.90 6.17 25.85
N VAL A 108 6.46 6.81 26.93
CA VAL A 108 5.05 7.22 27.03
C VAL A 108 4.80 8.37 26.06
N VAL A 109 3.88 8.19 25.12
CA VAL A 109 3.46 9.22 24.15
C VAL A 109 2.06 9.69 24.52
N ASP A 110 1.81 11.00 24.49
CA ASP A 110 0.45 11.55 24.54
C ASP A 110 -0.09 11.71 23.12
N PRO A 111 -1.09 10.92 22.69
CA PRO A 111 -1.69 11.04 21.37
C PRO A 111 -2.27 12.42 21.08
N ARG A 112 -2.67 13.16 22.12
CA ARG A 112 -3.30 14.50 22.04
C ARG A 112 -2.30 15.63 21.86
N ALA A 113 -1.00 15.37 21.96
CA ALA A 113 0.01 16.42 21.84
C ALA A 113 0.07 17.02 20.43
N PHE A 114 -0.31 16.26 19.40
CA PHE A 114 -0.30 16.71 18.01
C PHE A 114 -1.65 17.29 17.59
N THR A 115 -1.64 18.53 17.09
CA THR A 115 -2.82 19.24 16.60
C THR A 115 -2.90 19.16 15.07
N TRP A 116 -3.92 18.47 14.55
CA TRP A 116 -4.15 18.30 13.12
C TRP A 116 -4.74 19.57 12.49
N ARG A 117 -4.25 19.95 11.31
CA ARG A 117 -4.75 21.12 10.56
C ARG A 117 -5.80 20.74 9.53
N ASN A 118 -5.61 19.62 8.82
CA ASN A 118 -6.46 19.21 7.71
C ASN A 118 -7.59 18.28 8.15
N THR A 119 -8.39 18.71 9.14
CA THR A 119 -9.44 17.86 9.74
C THR A 119 -10.63 17.58 8.82
N PHE A 120 -10.83 18.42 7.80
CA PHE A 120 -11.83 18.26 6.76
C PHE A 120 -11.49 17.17 5.73
N TRP A 121 -10.25 16.67 5.73
CA TRP A 121 -9.85 15.58 4.85
C TRP A 121 -10.65 14.31 5.13
N ARG A 122 -11.04 13.62 4.06
CA ARG A 122 -11.89 12.43 4.07
C ARG A 122 -11.35 11.32 3.16
N GLY A 123 -10.16 11.49 2.59
CA GLY A 123 -9.60 10.58 1.60
C GLY A 123 -10.08 10.87 0.17
N ARG A 124 -9.79 9.95 -0.76
CA ARG A 124 -10.22 10.00 -2.17
C ARG A 124 -10.82 8.65 -2.58
N ALA A 125 -11.63 8.65 -3.63
CA ALA A 125 -12.09 7.41 -4.26
C ALA A 125 -10.90 6.61 -4.79
N TRP A 126 -11.05 5.28 -4.83
CA TRP A 126 -9.96 4.38 -5.19
C TRP A 126 -9.54 4.54 -6.67
N GLU A 127 -10.51 4.78 -7.54
CA GLU A 127 -10.33 4.98 -8.98
C GLU A 127 -9.52 6.24 -9.32
N ASP A 128 -9.51 7.23 -8.41
CA ASP A 128 -8.75 8.47 -8.54
C ASP A 128 -7.28 8.31 -8.12
N MET A 129 -6.89 7.12 -7.64
CA MET A 129 -5.57 6.88 -7.10
C MET A 129 -4.51 6.72 -8.19
N ALA A 130 -3.41 7.41 -7.98
CA ALA A 130 -2.11 7.15 -8.58
C ALA A 130 -1.09 7.11 -7.44
N LEU A 131 -0.61 5.90 -7.14
CA LEU A 131 0.22 5.61 -5.98
C LEU A 131 1.68 5.99 -6.25
N TYR A 132 2.33 6.60 -5.27
CA TYR A 132 3.76 6.87 -5.26
C TYR A 132 4.42 6.18 -4.08
N ALA A 133 5.11 5.08 -4.36
CA ALA A 133 5.84 4.31 -3.35
C ALA A 133 7.18 4.97 -3.01
N ILE A 134 7.37 5.30 -1.74
CA ILE A 134 8.58 5.97 -1.26
C ILE A 134 9.07 5.35 0.05
N ARG A 135 10.39 5.21 0.16
CA ARG A 135 11.09 4.74 1.36
C ARG A 135 11.58 5.93 2.18
N PRO A 136 11.00 6.23 3.37
CA PRO A 136 11.38 7.41 4.14
C PRO A 136 12.88 7.44 4.51
N HIS A 137 13.46 6.33 4.99
CA HIS A 137 14.90 6.24 5.28
C HIS A 137 15.80 6.62 4.09
N ALA A 138 15.36 6.34 2.84
CA ALA A 138 16.15 6.62 1.64
C ALA A 138 16.16 8.11 1.25
N VAL A 139 15.31 8.93 1.87
CA VAL A 139 15.13 10.35 1.52
C VAL A 139 15.29 11.30 2.71
N GLY A 140 15.85 10.82 3.82
CA GLY A 140 16.09 11.61 5.03
C GLY A 140 14.90 11.62 6.01
N GLY A 141 14.18 10.50 6.10
CA GLY A 141 13.06 10.28 7.03
C GLY A 141 11.76 10.95 6.59
N PHE A 142 10.79 11.01 7.50
CA PHE A 142 9.48 11.61 7.25
C PHE A 142 9.60 13.09 6.85
N ALA A 143 10.53 13.82 7.46
CA ALA A 143 10.83 15.21 7.08
C ALA A 143 11.35 15.33 5.64
N GLY A 144 12.08 14.31 5.17
CA GLY A 144 12.54 14.20 3.79
C GLY A 144 11.42 14.06 2.79
N VAL A 145 10.50 13.13 3.04
CA VAL A 145 9.27 12.94 2.24
C VAL A 145 8.46 14.24 2.23
N ARG A 146 8.28 14.87 3.40
CA ARG A 146 7.49 16.09 3.56
C ARG A 146 7.98 17.24 2.69
N ARG A 147 9.30 17.42 2.54
CA ARG A 147 9.89 18.43 1.65
C ARG A 147 9.58 18.20 0.16
N ARG A 148 9.24 16.98 -0.23
CA ARG A 148 8.97 16.60 -1.62
C ARG A 148 7.50 16.69 -2.01
N LEU A 149 6.58 16.82 -1.05
CA LEU A 149 5.14 16.91 -1.30
C LEU A 149 4.76 17.92 -2.40
N PRO A 150 5.31 19.15 -2.46
CA PRO A 150 4.95 20.10 -3.52
C PRO A 150 5.37 19.61 -4.92
N GLN A 151 6.49 18.89 -5.02
CA GLN A 151 6.97 18.35 -6.29
C GLN A 151 6.13 17.15 -6.72
N LEU A 152 5.79 16.26 -5.78
CA LEU A 152 4.89 15.12 -6.04
C LEU A 152 3.50 15.61 -6.47
N ALA A 153 3.02 16.72 -5.92
CA ALA A 153 1.70 17.24 -6.27
C ALA A 153 1.70 17.75 -7.72
N ARG A 154 2.81 18.36 -8.16
CA ARG A 154 3.01 18.75 -9.56
C ARG A 154 3.17 17.56 -10.49
N LEU A 155 3.79 16.48 -10.02
CA LEU A 155 3.91 15.22 -10.77
C LEU A 155 2.52 14.65 -11.10
N GLY A 156 1.52 14.89 -10.25
CA GLY A 156 0.14 14.49 -10.47
C GLY A 156 -0.25 13.16 -9.85
N VAL A 157 0.58 12.62 -8.95
CA VAL A 157 0.20 11.50 -8.09
C VAL A 157 -0.84 11.97 -7.06
N THR A 158 -1.65 11.07 -6.55
CA THR A 158 -2.76 11.38 -5.63
C THR A 158 -2.70 10.60 -4.33
N ALA A 159 -1.77 9.65 -4.22
CA ALA A 159 -1.53 8.90 -3.00
C ALA A 159 -0.05 8.58 -2.80
N LEU A 160 0.39 8.54 -1.54
CA LEU A 160 1.71 8.10 -1.13
C LEU A 160 1.59 6.71 -0.50
N GLU A 161 2.44 5.79 -0.90
CA GLU A 161 2.63 4.51 -0.21
C GLU A 161 3.97 4.56 0.52
N LEU A 162 3.92 4.66 1.86
CA LEU A 162 5.10 4.67 2.70
C LEU A 162 5.58 3.23 2.89
N LEU A 163 6.66 2.89 2.18
CA LEU A 163 7.27 1.57 2.26
C LEU A 163 8.03 1.42 3.58
N ALA A 164 7.87 0.27 4.23
CA ALA A 164 8.49 0.01 5.51
C ALA A 164 10.02 -0.09 5.39
N SER A 165 10.69 0.41 6.42
CA SER A 165 12.14 0.42 6.55
C SER A 165 12.74 -1.00 6.54
N PRO A 166 13.96 -1.20 6.03
CA PRO A 166 14.70 -2.45 6.24
C PRO A 166 15.17 -2.61 7.69
N HIS A 167 15.14 -1.54 8.50
CA HIS A 167 15.45 -1.59 9.92
C HIS A 167 14.25 -2.11 10.70
N ASP A 168 14.47 -3.04 11.63
CA ASP A 168 13.40 -3.54 12.50
C ASP A 168 12.81 -2.43 13.37
N SER A 169 11.49 -2.43 13.47
CA SER A 169 10.71 -1.61 14.40
C SER A 169 9.67 -2.46 15.11
N LEU A 170 9.14 -1.95 16.22
CA LEU A 170 7.96 -2.54 16.84
C LEU A 170 6.70 -2.16 16.05
N PRO A 171 5.64 -2.99 16.05
CA PRO A 171 4.48 -2.79 15.18
C PRO A 171 3.76 -1.44 15.35
N PHE A 172 3.81 -0.86 16.55
CA PHE A 172 3.12 0.40 16.90
C PHE A 172 4.03 1.63 16.88
N ALA A 173 5.34 1.46 16.74
CA ALA A 173 6.32 2.53 16.87
C ALA A 173 6.82 2.98 15.49
N PRO A 174 6.51 4.22 15.06
CA PRO A 174 7.22 4.84 13.95
C PRO A 174 8.72 4.86 14.23
N LEU A 175 9.53 4.55 13.22
CA LEU A 175 10.96 4.42 13.40
C LEU A 175 11.58 5.76 13.84
N ALA A 176 12.27 5.75 14.99
CA ALA A 176 12.90 6.96 15.54
C ALA A 176 13.94 7.56 14.58
N ALA A 177 14.69 6.71 13.86
CA ALA A 177 15.66 7.15 12.85
C ALA A 177 15.02 7.89 11.65
N GLU A 178 13.72 7.70 11.41
CA GLU A 178 12.96 8.42 10.37
C GLU A 178 12.25 9.66 10.90
N GLY A 179 12.27 9.89 12.23
CA GLY A 179 11.73 11.08 12.88
C GLY A 179 10.69 10.80 13.97
N GLY A 180 10.25 9.55 14.16
CA GLY A 180 9.32 9.17 15.22
C GLY A 180 7.86 9.65 15.02
N PRO A 181 7.02 9.57 16.07
CA PRO A 181 5.58 9.79 16.01
C PRO A 181 5.13 11.13 15.42
N ASP A 182 5.61 12.24 15.99
CA ASP A 182 5.15 13.57 15.60
C ASP A 182 5.58 13.94 14.17
N ALA A 183 6.75 13.45 13.73
CA ALA A 183 7.22 13.68 12.36
C ALA A 183 6.35 12.95 11.33
N LEU A 184 5.89 11.73 11.64
CA LEU A 184 4.95 10.99 10.80
C LEU A 184 3.57 11.66 10.77
N LYS A 185 3.01 12.06 11.93
CA LYS A 185 1.75 12.81 11.99
C LYS A 185 1.83 14.11 11.18
N ALA A 186 2.94 14.86 11.29
CA ALA A 186 3.16 16.07 10.52
C ALA A 186 3.30 15.83 9.00
N LEU A 187 3.91 14.72 8.60
CA LEU A 187 3.97 14.32 7.18
C LEU A 187 2.57 14.02 6.64
N ILE A 188 1.77 13.22 7.36
CA ILE A 188 0.43 12.85 6.92
C ILE A 188 -0.48 14.07 6.85
N ASP A 189 -0.44 14.94 7.87
CA ASP A 189 -1.23 16.18 7.88
C ASP A 189 -0.85 17.10 6.72
N ASP A 190 0.44 17.32 6.44
CA ASP A 190 0.86 18.10 5.27
C ASP A 190 0.42 17.42 3.95
N ALA A 191 0.53 16.08 3.85
CA ALA A 191 0.12 15.33 2.68
C ALA A 191 -1.39 15.49 2.39
N HIS A 192 -2.24 15.44 3.42
CA HIS A 192 -3.67 15.74 3.32
C HIS A 192 -3.92 17.16 2.82
N GLY A 193 -3.13 18.15 3.26
CA GLY A 193 -3.20 19.52 2.77
C GLY A 193 -2.84 19.70 1.29
N TYR A 194 -2.00 18.82 0.74
CA TYR A 194 -1.73 18.74 -0.71
C TYR A 194 -2.72 17.84 -1.46
N GLY A 195 -3.69 17.25 -0.77
CA GLY A 195 -4.69 16.37 -1.34
C GLY A 195 -4.18 14.97 -1.64
N PHE A 196 -3.18 14.47 -0.91
CA PHE A 196 -2.73 13.08 -1.00
C PHE A 196 -3.44 12.18 -0.01
N ALA A 197 -3.82 10.98 -0.44
CA ALA A 197 -4.04 9.87 0.48
C ALA A 197 -2.67 9.30 0.94
N VAL A 198 -2.57 8.83 2.17
CA VAL A 198 -1.34 8.18 2.69
C VAL A 198 -1.63 6.74 3.10
N LEU A 199 -0.98 5.80 2.43
CA LEU A 199 -1.02 4.38 2.70
C LEU A 199 0.26 3.97 3.45
N LEU A 200 0.11 3.09 4.44
CA LEU A 200 1.23 2.51 5.18
C LEU A 200 1.42 1.03 4.83
N GLU A 201 2.64 0.65 4.47
CA GLU A 201 3.00 -0.76 4.29
C GLU A 201 3.24 -1.43 5.65
N LEU A 202 2.55 -2.54 5.89
CA LEU A 202 2.62 -3.34 7.11
C LEU A 202 3.05 -4.78 6.80
N ASP A 203 3.89 -5.35 7.66
CA ASP A 203 4.31 -6.75 7.59
C ASP A 203 3.77 -7.49 8.80
N TYR A 204 2.71 -8.27 8.57
CA TYR A 204 2.09 -9.15 9.57
C TYR A 204 2.41 -10.63 9.31
N ALA A 205 3.31 -10.92 8.37
CA ALA A 205 3.81 -12.29 8.18
C ALA A 205 4.96 -12.61 9.14
N ARG A 206 5.63 -11.57 9.66
CA ARG A 206 6.77 -11.69 10.56
C ARG A 206 6.70 -10.65 11.66
N PHE A 207 7.08 -11.04 12.87
CA PHE A 207 7.52 -10.11 13.91
C PHE A 207 8.99 -9.77 13.64
N GLY A 208 9.39 -8.49 13.74
CA GLY A 208 10.73 -8.01 13.38
C GLY A 208 11.89 -8.86 13.90
N SER A 209 13.05 -8.80 13.25
CA SER A 209 14.14 -9.77 13.45
C SER A 209 14.84 -9.70 14.82
N GLY A 210 14.68 -8.63 15.59
CA GLY A 210 15.33 -8.45 16.89
C GLY A 210 14.56 -8.93 18.13
N THR A 211 13.68 -9.93 18.01
CA THR A 211 12.74 -10.28 19.10
C THR A 211 12.97 -11.64 19.73
N ASP A 212 14.22 -12.07 19.87
CA ASP A 212 14.56 -13.27 20.67
C ASP A 212 14.00 -13.18 22.10
N ALA A 213 13.92 -11.97 22.66
CA ALA A 213 13.31 -11.73 23.95
C ALA A 213 11.77 -11.91 23.94
N LEU A 214 11.04 -11.46 22.92
CA LEU A 214 9.59 -11.76 22.84
C LEU A 214 9.33 -13.25 22.60
N ARG A 215 10.16 -13.91 21.78
CA ARG A 215 10.02 -15.36 21.55
C ARG A 215 10.13 -16.17 22.83
N HIS A 216 10.93 -15.71 23.79
CA HIS A 216 11.15 -16.42 25.04
C HIS A 216 9.96 -16.33 26.02
N PHE A 217 9.22 -15.22 26.04
CA PHE A 217 8.16 -14.99 27.04
C PHE A 217 6.73 -14.98 26.46
N ALA A 218 6.62 -14.87 25.15
CA ALA A 218 5.37 -14.78 24.43
C ALA A 218 5.26 -15.94 23.43
N GLU A 219 5.60 -17.17 23.86
CA GLU A 219 5.50 -18.38 23.03
C GLU A 219 4.16 -18.49 22.26
N PRO A 220 2.99 -18.16 22.86
CA PRO A 220 1.71 -18.19 22.15
C PRO A 220 1.52 -17.12 21.05
N PHE A 221 2.43 -16.14 20.91
CA PHE A 221 2.40 -15.22 19.75
C PHE A 221 2.80 -15.89 18.45
N PHE A 222 3.43 -17.06 18.52
CA PHE A 222 4.08 -17.70 17.39
C PHE A 222 3.59 -19.13 17.22
N HIS A 223 3.37 -19.56 15.98
CA HIS A 223 3.24 -20.99 15.72
C HIS A 223 4.63 -21.65 15.73
N MET A 224 4.69 -22.87 16.25
CA MET A 224 5.90 -23.69 16.19
C MET A 224 6.22 -24.06 14.74
N ARG A 225 7.50 -23.97 14.37
CA ARG A 225 8.02 -24.48 13.09
C ARG A 225 9.05 -25.59 13.34
N ASP A 226 9.12 -26.53 12.40
CA ASP A 226 10.09 -27.61 12.42
C ASP A 226 11.52 -27.14 12.10
N ASP A 227 11.67 -26.03 11.35
CA ASP A 227 12.96 -25.45 10.97
C ASP A 227 13.34 -24.25 11.87
N PRO A 228 14.36 -24.40 12.75
CA PRO A 228 14.79 -23.34 13.67
C PRO A 228 15.54 -22.17 12.98
N LEU A 229 15.88 -22.27 11.69
CA LEU A 229 16.56 -21.19 10.96
C LEU A 229 15.60 -20.14 10.39
N GLN A 230 14.29 -20.37 10.42
CA GLN A 230 13.27 -19.44 9.91
C GLN A 230 12.51 -18.80 11.06
N ALA A 231 12.20 -17.51 10.94
CA ALA A 231 11.31 -16.83 11.89
C ALA A 231 9.94 -17.55 11.93
N PRO A 232 9.42 -17.88 13.12
CA PRO A 232 8.11 -18.52 13.23
C PRO A 232 7.02 -17.53 12.81
N PRO A 233 5.95 -18.00 12.14
CA PRO A 233 4.83 -17.14 11.77
C PRO A 233 4.03 -16.75 13.02
N LEU A 234 3.35 -15.61 12.94
CA LEU A 234 2.46 -15.14 13.99
C LEU A 234 1.23 -16.04 14.12
N ALA A 235 0.85 -16.35 15.36
CA ALA A 235 -0.35 -17.13 15.70
C ALA A 235 -1.59 -16.22 15.67
N LEU A 236 -1.92 -15.71 14.48
CA LEU A 236 -3.02 -14.76 14.25
C LEU A 236 -4.42 -15.36 14.52
N ASP A 237 -4.50 -16.68 14.70
CA ASP A 237 -5.68 -17.41 15.15
C ASP A 237 -5.87 -17.37 16.68
N HIS A 238 -4.85 -17.02 17.45
CA HIS A 238 -4.96 -16.80 18.89
C HIS A 238 -5.70 -15.48 19.17
N PRO A 239 -6.76 -15.45 20.00
CA PRO A 239 -7.58 -14.25 20.22
C PRO A 239 -6.78 -13.00 20.62
N ASP A 240 -5.91 -13.08 21.64
CA ASP A 240 -5.12 -11.93 22.08
C ASP A 240 -4.14 -11.41 20.99
N VAL A 241 -3.63 -12.30 20.12
CA VAL A 241 -2.72 -11.92 19.02
C VAL A 241 -3.50 -11.30 17.87
N CYS A 242 -4.67 -11.86 17.54
CA CYS A 242 -5.60 -11.30 16.57
C CYS A 242 -6.00 -9.87 16.98
N ASP A 243 -6.43 -9.69 18.23
CA ASP A 243 -6.83 -8.39 18.77
C ASP A 243 -5.66 -7.39 18.73
N PHE A 244 -4.46 -7.82 19.11
CA PHE A 244 -3.24 -6.99 19.06
C PHE A 244 -2.98 -6.41 17.66
N PHE A 245 -3.04 -7.22 16.61
CA PHE A 245 -2.79 -6.74 15.24
C PHE A 245 -3.98 -6.04 14.59
N CYS A 246 -5.21 -6.34 15.02
CA CYS A 246 -6.39 -5.57 14.61
C CYS A 246 -6.35 -4.15 15.20
N ASP A 247 -6.03 -4.01 16.50
CA ASP A 247 -5.81 -2.72 17.14
C ASP A 247 -4.62 -1.97 16.52
N ASN A 248 -3.60 -2.68 16.04
CA ASN A 248 -2.50 -2.05 15.29
C ASN A 248 -2.98 -1.36 14.01
N ALA A 249 -3.81 -2.05 13.22
CA ALA A 249 -4.39 -1.48 12.00
C ALA A 249 -5.27 -0.27 12.30
N LEU A 250 -6.13 -0.37 13.31
CA LEU A 250 -7.00 0.72 13.75
C LEU A 250 -6.19 1.90 14.31
N TYR A 251 -5.12 1.65 15.06
CA TYR A 251 -4.20 2.67 15.55
C TYR A 251 -3.62 3.54 14.43
N TRP A 252 -3.16 2.93 13.33
CA TRP A 252 -2.65 3.69 12.18
C TRP A 252 -3.74 4.49 11.47
N ILE A 253 -4.96 3.95 11.39
CA ILE A 253 -6.09 4.61 10.72
C ILE A 253 -6.65 5.75 11.58
N ASP A 254 -6.80 5.54 12.88
CA ASP A 254 -7.46 6.48 13.80
C ASP A 254 -6.48 7.55 14.29
N GLU A 255 -5.38 7.14 14.94
CA GLU A 255 -4.45 8.08 15.59
C GLU A 255 -3.55 8.81 14.59
N TYR A 256 -3.06 8.10 13.56
CA TYR A 256 -2.19 8.66 12.53
C TYR A 256 -2.93 9.11 11.29
N ARG A 257 -4.24 8.86 11.22
CA ARG A 257 -5.08 9.25 10.09
C ARG A 257 -4.61 8.71 8.73
N CYS A 258 -3.98 7.54 8.68
CA CYS A 258 -3.67 6.89 7.41
C CYS A 258 -4.96 6.64 6.60
N ASP A 259 -4.88 6.80 5.29
CA ASP A 259 -5.99 6.60 4.34
C ASP A 259 -6.01 5.19 3.76
N GLY A 260 -5.06 4.34 4.15
CA GLY A 260 -5.05 2.95 3.78
C GLY A 260 -3.86 2.17 4.31
N LEU A 261 -3.92 0.84 4.17
CA LEU A 261 -2.91 -0.09 4.67
C LEU A 261 -2.58 -1.11 3.57
N ARG A 262 -1.29 -1.38 3.36
CA ARG A 262 -0.79 -2.37 2.41
C ARG A 262 -0.14 -3.53 3.15
N LEU A 263 -0.73 -4.72 3.08
CA LEU A 263 -0.20 -5.92 3.74
C LEU A 263 0.86 -6.58 2.85
N ARG A 264 2.15 -6.43 3.20
CA ARG A 264 3.29 -6.75 2.32
C ARG A 264 3.34 -8.19 1.84
N GLU A 265 3.19 -9.16 2.73
CA GLU A 265 3.31 -10.60 2.45
C GLU A 265 1.98 -11.32 2.71
N ALA A 266 0.90 -10.85 2.07
CA ALA A 266 -0.45 -11.37 2.31
C ALA A 266 -0.60 -12.87 1.99
N ASP A 267 0.21 -13.41 1.07
CA ASP A 267 0.24 -14.85 0.74
C ASP A 267 0.66 -15.75 1.91
N ARG A 268 1.30 -15.19 2.93
CA ARG A 268 1.76 -15.91 4.12
C ARG A 268 0.79 -15.82 5.30
N ILE A 269 -0.30 -15.10 5.12
CA ILE A 269 -1.31 -14.83 6.14
C ILE A 269 -2.56 -15.67 5.84
N GLY A 270 -3.20 -16.21 6.88
CA GLY A 270 -4.43 -16.99 6.72
C GLY A 270 -5.62 -16.13 6.27
N VAL A 271 -6.41 -16.64 5.32
CA VAL A 271 -7.59 -15.93 4.75
C VAL A 271 -8.63 -15.57 5.81
N SER A 272 -8.83 -16.40 6.84
CA SER A 272 -9.75 -16.12 7.94
C SER A 272 -9.39 -14.85 8.69
N TRP A 273 -8.10 -14.63 8.94
CA TRP A 273 -7.63 -13.45 9.63
C TRP A 273 -7.67 -12.21 8.73
N LEU A 274 -7.39 -12.35 7.43
CA LEU A 274 -7.56 -11.26 6.45
C LEU A 274 -9.01 -10.75 6.43
N ARG A 275 -10.01 -11.63 6.54
CA ARG A 275 -11.42 -11.24 6.67
C ARG A 275 -11.67 -10.47 7.97
N GLU A 276 -11.21 -11.01 9.09
CA GLU A 276 -11.41 -10.42 10.42
C GLU A 276 -10.86 -8.99 10.51
N ILE A 277 -9.62 -8.76 10.07
CA ILE A 277 -9.02 -7.41 10.10
C ILE A 277 -9.79 -6.45 9.20
N ALA A 278 -10.22 -6.90 8.03
CA ALA A 278 -10.96 -6.07 7.10
C ALA A 278 -12.34 -5.70 7.68
N ASP A 279 -13.07 -6.65 8.26
CA ASP A 279 -14.35 -6.41 8.92
C ASP A 279 -14.25 -5.41 10.06
N ARG A 280 -13.24 -5.56 10.93
CA ARG A 280 -13.01 -4.63 12.04
C ARG A 280 -12.68 -3.23 11.57
N VAL A 281 -11.83 -3.09 10.55
CA VAL A 281 -11.53 -1.79 9.95
C VAL A 281 -12.78 -1.16 9.33
N ARG A 282 -13.57 -1.92 8.57
CA ARG A 282 -14.80 -1.40 7.94
C ARG A 282 -15.87 -1.03 8.97
N ALA A 283 -15.94 -1.74 10.10
CA ALA A 283 -16.88 -1.44 11.19
C ALA A 283 -16.46 -0.22 12.03
N ALA A 284 -15.15 0.03 12.17
CA ALA A 284 -14.63 1.15 12.96
C ALA A 284 -14.61 2.48 12.18
N VAL A 285 -14.42 2.41 10.86
CA VAL A 285 -14.24 3.60 10.02
C VAL A 285 -15.60 4.26 9.68
N PRO A 286 -15.72 5.59 9.85
CA PRO A 286 -16.91 6.33 9.44
C PRO A 286 -17.19 6.22 7.93
N ALA A 287 -18.48 6.18 7.56
CA ALA A 287 -18.90 6.05 6.17
C ALA A 287 -18.47 7.22 5.25
N ASP A 288 -18.16 8.39 5.82
CA ASP A 288 -17.71 9.57 5.08
C ASP A 288 -16.19 9.60 4.86
N ARG A 289 -15.43 8.61 5.36
CA ARG A 289 -13.98 8.52 5.18
C ARG A 289 -13.60 7.35 4.28
N PHE A 290 -12.88 7.64 3.21
CA PHE A 290 -12.28 6.62 2.36
C PHE A 290 -11.04 6.02 3.02
N ILE A 291 -11.09 4.71 3.28
CA ILE A 291 -9.95 3.91 3.73
C ILE A 291 -9.72 2.79 2.73
N HIS A 292 -8.48 2.61 2.29
CA HIS A 292 -8.12 1.64 1.26
C HIS A 292 -7.25 0.51 1.82
N LEU A 293 -7.67 -0.74 1.64
CA LEU A 293 -6.91 -1.92 2.06
C LEU A 293 -6.36 -2.63 0.83
N VAL A 294 -5.03 -2.82 0.80
CA VAL A 294 -4.30 -3.38 -0.35
C VAL A 294 -3.51 -4.62 0.05
N LEU A 295 -3.57 -5.66 -0.78
CA LEU A 295 -2.82 -6.90 -0.58
C LEU A 295 -1.54 -6.91 -1.42
N GLY A 296 -0.39 -7.11 -0.76
CA GLY A 296 0.85 -7.55 -1.38
C GLY A 296 0.82 -9.08 -1.54
N SER A 297 0.25 -9.54 -2.64
CA SER A 297 0.09 -10.97 -2.95
C SER A 297 0.45 -11.23 -4.41
N GLU A 298 1.11 -12.36 -4.67
CA GLU A 298 1.41 -12.85 -6.01
C GLU A 298 0.42 -13.92 -6.50
N ARG A 299 -0.42 -14.44 -5.59
CA ARG A 299 -1.45 -15.44 -5.88
C ARG A 299 -2.83 -14.80 -5.80
N HIS A 300 -3.86 -15.54 -6.17
CA HIS A 300 -5.24 -15.15 -5.86
C HIS A 300 -5.58 -15.79 -4.53
N PRO A 301 -5.59 -15.09 -3.38
CA PRO A 301 -6.02 -15.70 -2.11
C PRO A 301 -7.54 -16.00 -2.04
N ALA A 302 -8.19 -16.03 -3.21
CA ALA A 302 -9.60 -16.17 -3.55
C ALA A 302 -10.44 -14.90 -3.27
N HIS A 303 -10.73 -14.16 -4.36
CA HIS A 303 -11.65 -13.01 -4.58
C HIS A 303 -11.59 -11.70 -3.75
N LEU A 304 -10.41 -11.28 -3.26
CA LEU A 304 -10.19 -10.14 -2.31
C LEU A 304 -10.81 -10.39 -0.92
N ALA A 305 -10.99 -11.68 -0.65
CA ALA A 305 -11.38 -12.30 0.59
C ALA A 305 -12.58 -11.66 1.33
N ASP A 306 -13.80 -11.44 0.84
CA ASP A 306 -14.49 -11.49 -0.45
C ASP A 306 -15.54 -10.35 -0.37
N THR A 307 -15.21 -9.13 0.03
CA THR A 307 -14.90 -7.99 -0.86
C THR A 307 -14.44 -6.78 -0.03
N HIS A 308 -13.85 -7.02 1.15
CA HIS A 308 -13.50 -5.97 2.10
C HIS A 308 -12.14 -5.30 1.81
N PHE A 309 -11.30 -5.90 0.95
CA PHE A 309 -10.10 -5.27 0.39
C PHE A 309 -10.40 -4.59 -0.95
N ASP A 310 -9.73 -3.47 -1.20
CA ASP A 310 -9.98 -2.65 -2.40
C ASP A 310 -9.11 -3.10 -3.59
N ALA A 311 -7.87 -3.57 -3.32
CA ALA A 311 -6.96 -4.00 -4.37
C ALA A 311 -5.87 -5.00 -3.94
N GLN A 312 -5.17 -5.56 -4.93
CA GLN A 312 -3.95 -6.33 -4.77
C GLN A 312 -2.90 -5.92 -5.81
N TRP A 313 -1.63 -6.15 -5.52
CA TRP A 313 -0.56 -5.97 -6.50
C TRP A 313 -0.63 -7.01 -7.61
N ASN A 314 -0.39 -6.59 -8.85
CA ASN A 314 -0.34 -7.45 -10.04
C ASN A 314 1.09 -7.95 -10.31
N GLY A 315 1.63 -8.75 -9.40
CA GLY A 315 3.01 -9.23 -9.50
C GLY A 315 3.31 -10.00 -10.81
N CYS A 316 2.32 -10.68 -11.39
CA CYS A 316 2.49 -11.34 -12.69
C CYS A 316 2.73 -10.34 -13.84
N GLY A 317 1.94 -9.26 -13.90
CA GLY A 317 2.11 -8.20 -14.88
C GLY A 317 3.45 -7.47 -14.71
N GLU A 318 3.83 -7.17 -13.45
CA GLU A 318 5.10 -6.51 -13.14
C GLU A 318 6.31 -7.34 -13.58
N ARG A 319 6.32 -8.64 -13.30
CA ARG A 319 7.40 -9.55 -13.73
C ARG A 319 7.45 -9.69 -15.25
N ALA A 320 6.30 -9.75 -15.90
CA ALA A 320 6.24 -9.80 -17.36
C ALA A 320 6.85 -8.53 -17.97
N LEU A 321 6.49 -7.34 -17.45
CA LEU A 321 7.07 -6.06 -17.86
C LEU A 321 8.57 -5.99 -17.57
N HIS A 322 9.00 -6.40 -16.38
CA HIS A 322 10.41 -6.41 -15.99
C HIS A 322 11.26 -7.23 -16.99
N ARG A 323 10.78 -8.41 -17.36
CA ARG A 323 11.47 -9.27 -18.34
C ARG A 323 11.47 -8.71 -19.75
N LEU A 324 10.33 -8.20 -20.22
CA LEU A 324 10.19 -7.65 -21.57
C LEU A 324 10.99 -6.34 -21.75
N THR A 325 11.21 -5.58 -20.67
CA THR A 325 12.01 -4.34 -20.68
C THR A 325 13.51 -4.56 -20.41
N GLY A 326 13.88 -5.77 -19.98
CA GLY A 326 15.16 -6.40 -20.32
C GLY A 326 16.29 -6.28 -19.31
N ARG A 327 16.17 -6.85 -18.09
CA ARG A 327 17.33 -7.06 -17.19
C ARG A 327 17.24 -8.36 -16.37
N ASP A 328 18.37 -9.06 -16.37
CA ASP A 328 18.75 -10.27 -15.63
C ASP A 328 17.94 -11.57 -15.79
N THR A 329 18.60 -12.59 -16.35
CA THR A 329 18.17 -13.99 -16.37
C THR A 329 18.63 -14.74 -15.12
N SER A 330 19.40 -14.10 -14.24
CA SER A 330 19.99 -14.75 -13.08
C SER A 330 19.07 -14.71 -11.85
N GLY A 331 18.33 -15.81 -11.72
CA GLY A 331 17.79 -16.27 -10.45
C GLY A 331 16.44 -15.66 -10.07
N HIS A 332 15.42 -16.53 -10.09
CA HIS A 332 14.04 -16.32 -9.70
C HIS A 332 13.19 -15.67 -10.78
N GLU A 333 12.31 -16.47 -11.39
CA GLU A 333 10.88 -16.16 -11.51
C GLU A 333 10.24 -17.23 -12.43
N GLY A 334 9.08 -17.77 -12.04
CA GLY A 334 8.45 -18.94 -12.66
C GLY A 334 7.83 -18.73 -14.05
N ILE A 335 8.19 -17.67 -14.79
CA ILE A 335 7.62 -17.38 -16.13
C ILE A 335 8.65 -17.77 -17.20
N SER A 336 8.24 -18.44 -18.27
CA SER A 336 9.12 -18.75 -19.40
C SER A 336 9.30 -17.52 -20.30
N THR A 337 10.49 -17.34 -20.90
CA THR A 337 10.79 -16.25 -21.84
C THR A 337 9.75 -16.16 -22.96
N HIS A 338 9.32 -17.31 -23.49
CA HIS A 338 8.33 -17.41 -24.57
C HIS A 338 6.88 -17.09 -24.15
N GLN A 339 6.60 -16.90 -22.86
CA GLN A 339 5.25 -16.65 -22.35
C GLN A 339 5.09 -15.25 -21.73
N SER A 340 6.13 -14.42 -21.72
CA SER A 340 6.09 -13.12 -21.04
C SER A 340 5.04 -12.18 -21.62
N ILE A 341 4.97 -12.05 -22.96
CA ILE A 341 3.99 -11.19 -23.63
C ILE A 341 2.55 -11.69 -23.45
N HIS A 342 2.33 -13.00 -23.52
CA HIS A 342 1.03 -13.63 -23.25
C HIS A 342 0.62 -13.48 -21.78
N THR A 343 1.57 -13.56 -20.86
CA THR A 343 1.33 -13.32 -19.43
C THR A 343 0.91 -11.88 -19.19
N LEU A 344 1.56 -10.92 -19.85
CA LEU A 344 1.19 -9.51 -19.79
C LEU A 344 -0.22 -9.27 -20.37
N ALA A 345 -0.54 -9.81 -21.55
CA ALA A 345 -1.87 -9.70 -22.15
C ALA A 345 -2.97 -10.25 -21.22
N ARG A 346 -2.73 -11.40 -20.57
CA ARG A 346 -3.66 -11.96 -19.56
C ARG A 346 -3.75 -11.09 -18.31
N ALA A 347 -2.63 -10.55 -17.84
CA ALA A 347 -2.60 -9.67 -16.67
C ALA A 347 -3.38 -8.37 -16.90
N LEU A 348 -3.53 -7.92 -18.16
CA LEU A 348 -4.24 -6.70 -18.56
C LEU A 348 -5.77 -6.85 -18.67
N THR A 349 -6.30 -8.07 -18.79
CA THR A 349 -7.74 -8.33 -19.00
C THR A 349 -8.49 -8.77 -17.75
N ALA A 350 -7.90 -8.61 -16.56
CA ALA A 350 -8.40 -9.19 -15.29
C ALA A 350 -8.59 -10.72 -15.30
N ALA A 351 -8.32 -11.39 -16.43
CA ALA A 351 -8.05 -12.83 -16.54
C ALA A 351 -6.64 -13.18 -15.99
N GLY A 352 -6.01 -12.26 -15.25
CA GLY A 352 -4.69 -12.32 -14.63
C GLY A 352 -4.53 -13.41 -13.57
N ALA A 353 -5.39 -14.42 -13.54
CA ALA A 353 -5.16 -15.74 -12.95
C ALA A 353 -4.12 -16.54 -13.76
N ALA A 354 -3.04 -15.89 -14.21
CA ALA A 354 -2.09 -16.47 -15.14
C ALA A 354 -1.02 -17.36 -14.53
N PHE A 355 -1.15 -17.71 -13.25
CA PHE A 355 -0.34 -18.77 -12.64
C PHE A 355 -1.12 -19.55 -11.57
N GLN A 356 -2.17 -20.27 -11.97
CA GLN A 356 -2.51 -21.51 -11.26
C GLN A 356 -1.66 -22.64 -11.86
N PRO A 357 -0.84 -23.37 -11.07
CA PRO A 357 -0.11 -24.54 -11.56
C PRO A 357 -1.01 -25.78 -11.73
N ALA A 358 -2.33 -25.64 -11.87
CA ALA A 358 -3.23 -26.76 -12.11
C ALA A 358 -4.38 -26.34 -13.04
N ALA A 359 -4.72 -27.22 -13.99
CA ALA A 359 -5.97 -27.10 -14.73
C ALA A 359 -7.15 -27.15 -13.74
N PRO A 360 -8.21 -26.35 -13.93
CA PRO A 360 -9.43 -26.51 -13.15
C PRO A 360 -9.94 -27.93 -13.37
N ALA A 361 -10.23 -28.65 -12.29
CA ALA A 361 -10.92 -29.93 -12.38
C ALA A 361 -12.23 -29.72 -13.15
N GLU A 362 -12.54 -30.61 -14.09
CA GLU A 362 -13.76 -30.54 -14.91
C GLU A 362 -14.99 -30.36 -14.00
N GLY A 363 -15.64 -29.20 -14.08
CA GLY A 363 -16.86 -28.89 -13.31
C GLY A 363 -16.87 -27.58 -12.53
N MET A 364 -15.76 -26.83 -12.43
CA MET A 364 -15.78 -25.47 -11.84
C MET A 364 -16.30 -24.44 -12.85
N ALA A 365 -17.32 -23.69 -12.44
CA ALA A 365 -17.85 -22.56 -13.21
C ALA A 365 -16.76 -21.51 -13.48
N ALA A 366 -16.82 -20.84 -14.64
CA ALA A 366 -15.92 -19.74 -14.95
C ALA A 366 -16.07 -18.63 -13.90
N GLU A 367 -15.07 -18.47 -13.03
CA GLU A 367 -15.06 -17.50 -11.93
C GLU A 367 -15.16 -16.06 -12.48
N THR A 368 -16.00 -15.23 -11.85
CA THR A 368 -16.12 -13.80 -12.15
C THR A 368 -14.78 -13.11 -11.86
N GLY A 369 -14.12 -12.60 -12.90
CA GLY A 369 -12.83 -11.90 -12.77
C GLY A 369 -12.92 -10.66 -11.86
N LEU A 370 -11.80 -10.31 -11.21
CA LEU A 370 -11.68 -9.10 -10.41
C LEU A 370 -11.92 -7.84 -11.24
N SER A 371 -12.36 -6.75 -10.60
CA SER A 371 -12.33 -5.44 -11.27
C SER A 371 -10.88 -5.10 -11.63
N LEU A 372 -10.67 -4.47 -12.78
CA LEU A 372 -9.35 -4.00 -13.19
C LEU A 372 -8.79 -2.97 -12.21
N THR A 373 -9.65 -2.17 -11.60
CA THR A 373 -9.26 -1.20 -10.56
C THR A 373 -8.79 -1.88 -9.28
N SER A 374 -9.11 -3.15 -9.05
CA SER A 374 -8.59 -3.92 -7.92
C SER A 374 -7.19 -4.47 -8.15
N LEU A 375 -6.56 -4.18 -9.28
CA LEU A 375 -5.18 -4.53 -9.56
C LEU A 375 -4.32 -3.27 -9.51
N VAL A 376 -3.19 -3.36 -8.82
CA VAL A 376 -2.14 -2.34 -8.81
C VAL A 376 -1.00 -2.79 -9.71
N LEU A 377 -0.61 -1.97 -10.68
CA LEU A 377 0.46 -2.29 -11.62
C LEU A 377 1.57 -1.23 -11.56
N SER A 378 2.80 -1.66 -11.29
CA SER A 378 3.99 -0.83 -11.52
C SER A 378 4.64 -1.13 -12.87
N ASP A 379 5.63 -0.32 -13.21
CA ASP A 379 6.45 -0.49 -14.42
C ASP A 379 7.44 -1.68 -14.35
N GLY A 380 7.51 -2.37 -13.20
CA GLY A 380 8.47 -3.46 -12.96
C GLY A 380 9.94 -3.01 -12.95
N ALA A 381 10.22 -1.71 -13.10
CA ALA A 381 11.54 -1.19 -13.42
C ALA A 381 12.35 -0.75 -12.18
N TRP A 382 11.73 -0.80 -10.99
CA TRP A 382 12.39 -0.48 -9.71
C TRP A 382 13.56 -1.42 -9.38
N ARG A 383 13.57 -2.63 -9.93
CA ARG A 383 14.71 -3.55 -9.86
C ARG A 383 15.76 -3.19 -10.92
N ASP A 384 16.54 -2.15 -10.60
CA ASP A 384 17.78 -1.76 -11.25
C ASP A 384 17.70 -1.57 -12.79
N CYS A 385 17.21 -0.42 -13.24
CA CYS A 385 17.37 0.04 -14.62
C CYS A 385 18.86 0.28 -14.93
N GLY A 386 19.59 -0.71 -15.38
CA GLY A 386 20.94 -0.48 -15.90
C GLY A 386 20.97 0.42 -17.16
N GLN A 387 22.16 0.56 -17.73
CA GLN A 387 22.47 1.72 -18.55
C GLN A 387 22.49 1.39 -20.05
N GLY A 388 21.64 2.07 -20.84
CA GLY A 388 21.62 1.98 -22.31
C GLY A 388 20.34 2.55 -22.93
N GLU A 389 20.45 3.21 -24.09
CA GLU A 389 19.33 3.91 -24.77
C GLU A 389 18.14 2.98 -25.10
N ARG A 390 18.40 1.72 -25.48
CA ARG A 390 17.35 0.74 -25.80
C ARG A 390 16.52 0.35 -24.58
N GLY A 391 17.17 0.09 -23.45
CA GLY A 391 16.48 -0.21 -22.19
C GLY A 391 15.71 0.99 -21.63
N GLN A 392 16.15 2.21 -21.97
CA GLN A 392 15.42 3.43 -21.61
C GLN A 392 14.13 3.58 -22.42
N ALA A 393 14.16 3.34 -23.73
CA ALA A 393 12.97 3.41 -24.58
C ALA A 393 11.94 2.32 -24.22
N ALA A 394 12.37 1.06 -24.08
CA ALA A 394 11.51 -0.04 -23.64
C ALA A 394 10.90 0.24 -22.25
N GLY A 395 11.72 0.75 -21.31
CA GLY A 395 11.26 1.12 -19.98
C GLY A 395 10.23 2.26 -19.98
N LEU A 396 10.35 3.26 -20.86
CA LEU A 396 9.35 4.32 -21.00
C LEU A 396 8.03 3.80 -21.58
N ALA A 397 8.07 2.90 -22.57
CA ALA A 397 6.87 2.27 -23.11
C ALA A 397 6.16 1.39 -22.05
N GLY A 398 6.93 0.60 -21.28
CA GLY A 398 6.39 -0.18 -20.15
C GLY A 398 5.80 0.70 -19.03
N LEU A 399 6.46 1.82 -18.72
CA LEU A 399 5.95 2.82 -17.76
C LEU A 399 4.67 3.49 -18.27
N ALA A 400 4.57 3.83 -19.55
CA ALA A 400 3.32 4.37 -20.09
C ALA A 400 2.17 3.36 -19.99
N LEU A 401 2.43 2.07 -20.19
CA LEU A 401 1.43 1.02 -20.04
C LEU A 401 0.88 0.99 -18.60
N SER A 402 1.76 0.97 -17.59
CA SER A 402 1.34 0.92 -16.19
C SER A 402 0.56 2.17 -15.76
N LEU A 403 0.88 3.34 -16.32
CA LEU A 403 0.19 4.61 -16.03
C LEU A 403 -1.18 4.73 -16.70
N LEU A 404 -1.36 4.16 -17.89
CA LEU A 404 -2.55 4.36 -18.74
C LEU A 404 -3.54 3.19 -18.76
N THR A 405 -3.17 2.01 -18.27
CA THR A 405 -4.11 0.90 -18.12
C THR A 405 -5.22 1.23 -17.09
N PRO A 406 -6.41 0.60 -17.17
CA PRO A 406 -7.44 0.75 -16.12
C PRO A 406 -7.05 0.30 -14.71
N GLN A 407 -5.94 -0.44 -14.56
CA GLN A 407 -5.37 -0.79 -13.26
C GLN A 407 -4.85 0.45 -12.53
N ILE A 408 -4.74 0.39 -11.21
CA ILE A 408 -4.22 1.51 -10.40
C ILE A 408 -2.70 1.57 -10.55
N PRO A 409 -2.14 2.71 -10.99
CA PRO A 409 -0.72 2.81 -11.25
C PRO A 409 0.04 2.96 -9.94
N LEU A 410 1.18 2.29 -9.87
CA LEU A 410 2.17 2.46 -8.81
C LEU A 410 3.50 2.93 -9.40
N ILE A 411 3.97 4.08 -8.93
CA ILE A 411 5.26 4.65 -9.31
C ILE A 411 6.21 4.54 -8.12
N PHE A 412 7.34 3.87 -8.31
CA PHE A 412 8.42 3.89 -7.31
C PHE A 412 9.19 5.20 -7.38
N ASP A 413 9.65 5.67 -6.23
CA ASP A 413 10.44 6.89 -6.11
C ASP A 413 11.62 6.91 -7.10
N GLU A 414 12.35 5.81 -7.20
CA GLU A 414 13.50 5.65 -8.08
C GLU A 414 13.17 5.87 -9.56
N THR A 415 11.98 5.46 -10.00
CA THR A 415 11.53 5.61 -11.40
C THR A 415 11.39 7.08 -11.79
N ALA A 416 10.93 7.92 -10.85
CA ALA A 416 10.55 9.31 -11.12
C ALA A 416 11.49 10.34 -10.48
N ARG A 417 12.70 9.94 -10.07
CA ARG A 417 13.73 10.87 -9.55
C ARG A 417 14.38 11.70 -10.66
N ASP A 418 14.48 11.13 -11.87
CA ASP A 418 15.03 11.81 -13.03
C ASP A 418 14.03 12.84 -13.60
N ALA A 419 14.51 14.00 -14.03
CA ALA A 419 13.65 15.11 -14.46
C ALA A 419 12.88 14.79 -15.76
N ASP A 420 13.52 14.10 -16.71
CA ASP A 420 12.88 13.75 -17.98
C ASP A 420 11.81 12.69 -17.75
N ARG A 421 12.11 11.67 -16.92
CA ARG A 421 11.12 10.69 -16.48
C ARG A 421 9.98 11.30 -15.68
N ALA A 422 10.27 12.26 -14.79
CA ALA A 422 9.23 12.96 -14.04
C ALA A 422 8.28 13.74 -14.96
N HIS A 423 8.80 14.41 -16.00
CA HIS A 423 7.96 15.09 -16.99
C HIS A 423 7.11 14.10 -17.81
N PHE A 424 7.67 12.95 -18.16
CA PHE A 424 6.96 11.87 -18.82
C PHE A 424 5.79 11.34 -17.97
N VAL A 425 6.08 10.99 -16.71
CA VAL A 425 5.07 10.55 -15.73
C VAL A 425 3.99 11.61 -15.55
N GLN A 426 4.37 12.89 -15.43
CA GLN A 426 3.42 14.00 -15.32
C GLN A 426 2.47 14.07 -16.50
N SER A 427 2.98 13.88 -17.73
CA SER A 427 2.19 13.92 -18.95
C SER A 427 1.21 12.74 -19.02
N ALA A 428 1.67 11.53 -18.72
CA ALA A 428 0.82 10.34 -18.69
C ALA A 428 -0.25 10.41 -17.59
N LEU A 429 0.10 10.87 -16.38
CA LEU A 429 -0.86 11.06 -15.28
C LEU A 429 -1.87 12.17 -15.58
N ALA A 430 -1.50 13.21 -16.33
CA ALA A 430 -2.45 14.22 -16.77
C ALA A 430 -3.50 13.65 -17.74
N VAL A 431 -3.09 12.76 -18.66
CA VAL A 431 -4.00 12.00 -19.52
C VAL A 431 -4.91 11.11 -18.67
N ARG A 432 -4.32 10.32 -17.76
CA ARG A 432 -5.07 9.43 -16.87
C ARG A 432 -6.12 10.20 -16.06
N ALA A 433 -5.72 11.26 -15.38
CA ALA A 433 -6.57 12.03 -14.49
C ALA A 433 -7.78 12.68 -15.18
N LYS A 434 -7.65 13.00 -16.47
CA LYS A 434 -8.70 13.69 -17.23
C LYS A 434 -9.57 12.75 -18.06
N LEU A 435 -8.98 11.68 -18.61
CA LEU A 435 -9.61 10.88 -19.65
C LEU A 435 -9.93 9.45 -19.22
N ILE A 436 -9.20 8.89 -18.25
CA ILE A 436 -9.28 7.47 -17.87
C ILE A 436 -9.92 7.34 -16.49
N ALA A 437 -9.29 7.89 -15.44
CA ALA A 437 -9.73 7.77 -14.04
C ALA A 437 -11.23 8.09 -13.82
N PRO A 438 -11.80 9.18 -14.40
CA PRO A 438 -13.23 9.49 -14.25
C PRO A 438 -14.20 8.44 -14.80
N ARG A 439 -13.71 7.48 -15.59
CA ARG A 439 -14.50 6.47 -16.32
C ARG A 439 -14.15 5.03 -15.94
N LEU A 440 -13.41 4.86 -14.84
CA LEU A 440 -12.99 3.54 -14.38
C LEU A 440 -14.11 2.78 -13.65
N SER A 441 -15.14 3.46 -13.17
CA SER A 441 -16.32 2.82 -12.60
C SER A 441 -16.94 1.86 -13.62
N ASP A 442 -17.07 0.58 -13.28
CA ASP A 442 -17.58 -0.47 -14.19
C ASP A 442 -16.78 -0.70 -15.48
N CYS A 443 -15.50 -0.30 -15.52
CA CYS A 443 -14.62 -0.60 -16.65
C CYS A 443 -14.47 -2.12 -16.84
N ARG A 444 -14.63 -2.59 -18.09
CA ARG A 444 -14.57 -4.01 -18.44
C ARG A 444 -13.48 -4.31 -19.46
N PRO A 445 -12.74 -5.41 -19.30
CA PRO A 445 -11.84 -5.90 -20.34
C PRO A 445 -12.62 -6.28 -21.60
N GLN A 446 -12.11 -5.92 -22.76
CA GLN A 446 -12.67 -6.34 -24.06
C GLN A 446 -11.78 -7.41 -24.71
N ASP A 447 -10.51 -7.08 -24.95
CA ASP A 447 -9.56 -8.00 -25.60
C ASP A 447 -8.12 -7.64 -25.22
N ALA A 448 -7.23 -8.64 -25.17
CA ALA A 448 -5.79 -8.43 -25.15
C ALA A 448 -5.07 -9.63 -25.76
N HIS A 449 -4.27 -9.38 -26.79
CA HIS A 449 -3.54 -10.43 -27.51
C HIS A 449 -2.16 -9.95 -27.96
N ALA A 450 -1.23 -10.89 -28.06
CA ALA A 450 0.10 -10.62 -28.62
C ALA A 450 0.01 -10.40 -30.14
N LEU A 451 0.85 -9.51 -30.66
CA LEU A 451 1.02 -9.27 -32.09
C LEU A 451 2.12 -10.19 -32.64
N LYS A 452 2.03 -10.54 -33.92
CA LYS A 452 3.02 -11.39 -34.58
C LYS A 452 4.13 -10.54 -35.21
N ALA A 453 5.37 -11.01 -35.14
CA ALA A 453 6.45 -10.44 -35.94
C ALA A 453 6.25 -10.80 -37.42
N ASP A 454 7.03 -10.23 -38.34
CA ASP A 454 7.04 -10.59 -39.78
C ASP A 454 7.59 -12.02 -40.06
N GLY A 455 7.44 -12.95 -39.10
CA GLY A 455 7.76 -14.37 -39.14
C GLY A 455 6.80 -15.21 -38.27
N ASP A 456 7.05 -16.51 -38.12
CA ASP A 456 6.12 -17.47 -37.46
C ASP A 456 6.15 -17.42 -35.91
N GLY A 457 6.58 -16.29 -35.32
CA GLY A 457 6.75 -16.10 -33.88
C GLY A 457 6.03 -14.86 -33.35
N ASP A 458 5.66 -14.89 -32.07
CA ASP A 458 5.11 -13.72 -31.39
C ASP A 458 6.17 -12.62 -31.29
N ALA A 459 5.78 -11.39 -31.61
CA ALA A 459 6.56 -10.23 -31.24
C ALA A 459 6.39 -9.99 -29.73
N ASP A 460 7.38 -9.36 -29.09
CA ASP A 460 7.22 -8.76 -27.76
C ASP A 460 6.34 -7.49 -27.84
N ALA A 461 5.18 -7.62 -28.50
CA ALA A 461 4.22 -6.58 -28.76
C ALA A 461 2.79 -7.11 -28.52
N LEU A 462 1.89 -6.23 -28.08
CA LEU A 462 0.50 -6.57 -27.80
C LEU A 462 -0.45 -5.43 -28.14
N LEU A 463 -1.72 -5.79 -28.32
CA LEU A 463 -2.84 -4.87 -28.38
C LEU A 463 -3.82 -5.23 -27.27
N ALA A 464 -4.22 -4.25 -26.46
CA ALA A 464 -5.20 -4.44 -25.38
C ALA A 464 -6.28 -3.36 -25.43
N SER A 465 -7.53 -3.74 -25.14
CA SER A 465 -8.69 -2.85 -25.18
C SER A 465 -9.65 -3.08 -24.02
N TRP A 466 -10.28 -1.99 -23.58
CA TRP A 466 -11.19 -1.95 -22.46
C TRP A 466 -12.38 -1.05 -22.76
N ARG A 467 -13.57 -1.46 -22.33
CA ARG A 467 -14.77 -0.62 -22.36
C ARG A 467 -14.91 0.13 -21.04
N LEU A 468 -14.94 1.44 -21.12
CA LEU A 468 -15.07 2.35 -19.99
C LEU A 468 -16.55 2.51 -19.55
N ALA A 469 -16.77 3.22 -18.44
CA ALA A 469 -18.09 3.45 -17.84
C ALA A 469 -19.13 4.07 -18.79
N ASP A 470 -18.66 4.90 -19.73
CA ASP A 470 -19.49 5.62 -20.71
C ASP A 470 -19.61 4.89 -22.05
N ASP A 471 -19.32 3.58 -22.07
CA ASP A 471 -19.28 2.70 -23.23
C ASP A 471 -18.22 3.06 -24.29
N GLU A 472 -17.38 4.07 -24.05
CA GLU A 472 -16.21 4.37 -24.87
C GLU A 472 -15.11 3.33 -24.66
N THR A 473 -14.29 3.10 -25.69
CA THR A 473 -13.20 2.13 -25.67
C THR A 473 -11.84 2.83 -25.54
N LEU A 474 -11.07 2.42 -24.54
CA LEU A 474 -9.64 2.67 -24.43
C LEU A 474 -8.90 1.51 -25.10
N THR A 475 -8.00 1.80 -26.04
CA THR A 475 -7.13 0.79 -26.66
C THR A 475 -5.68 1.22 -26.54
N ILE A 476 -4.80 0.30 -26.16
CA ILE A 476 -3.35 0.52 -26.06
C ILE A 476 -2.63 -0.53 -26.90
N ALA A 477 -1.78 -0.05 -27.81
CA ALA A 477 -0.82 -0.89 -28.51
C ALA A 477 0.57 -0.67 -27.91
N LEU A 478 1.28 -1.75 -27.63
CA LEU A 478 2.61 -1.75 -27.04
C LEU A 478 3.53 -2.60 -27.90
N ASN A 479 4.71 -2.09 -28.25
CA ASN A 479 5.78 -2.84 -28.86
C ASN A 479 7.05 -2.69 -28.03
N LEU A 480 7.48 -3.76 -27.37
CA LEU A 480 8.75 -3.84 -26.62
C LEU A 480 9.84 -4.59 -27.40
N SER A 481 9.54 -5.02 -28.63
CA SER A 481 10.51 -5.67 -29.50
C SER A 481 11.43 -4.65 -30.19
N PRO A 482 12.63 -5.08 -30.64
CA PRO A 482 13.55 -4.22 -31.39
C PRO A 482 13.09 -3.93 -32.83
N ASP A 483 12.08 -4.66 -33.30
CA ASP A 483 11.58 -4.60 -34.67
C ASP A 483 10.22 -3.89 -34.72
N ALA A 484 9.92 -3.29 -35.85
CA ALA A 484 8.59 -2.75 -36.08
C ALA A 484 7.58 -3.87 -36.36
N VAL A 485 6.33 -3.67 -35.98
CA VAL A 485 5.28 -4.70 -36.07
C VAL A 485 4.11 -4.17 -36.87
N SER A 486 3.72 -4.89 -37.92
CA SER A 486 2.52 -4.59 -38.70
C SER A 486 1.26 -4.85 -37.86
N PHE A 487 0.34 -3.89 -37.82
CA PHE A 487 -0.93 -4.06 -37.09
C PHE A 487 -2.04 -3.17 -37.64
N ASP A 488 -3.28 -3.54 -37.35
CA ASP A 488 -4.45 -2.75 -37.69
C ASP A 488 -4.68 -1.66 -36.63
N ALA A 489 -4.51 -0.40 -37.02
CA ALA A 489 -4.69 0.74 -36.13
C ALA A 489 -6.14 0.80 -35.59
N PRO A 490 -6.33 0.88 -34.26
CA PRO A 490 -7.65 1.00 -33.66
C PRO A 490 -8.38 2.29 -34.05
N ARG A 491 -9.71 2.28 -33.94
CA ARG A 491 -10.51 3.51 -34.08
C ARG A 491 -10.37 4.37 -32.81
N GLY A 492 -10.32 5.69 -33.00
CA GLY A 492 -10.33 6.66 -31.90
C GLY A 492 -9.32 7.79 -32.12
N GLN A 493 -9.27 8.72 -31.16
CA GLN A 493 -8.26 9.76 -31.11
C GLN A 493 -7.05 9.27 -30.31
N VAL A 494 -5.83 9.49 -30.82
CA VAL A 494 -4.60 9.23 -30.06
C VAL A 494 -4.54 10.18 -28.87
N VAL A 495 -4.49 9.62 -27.66
CA VAL A 495 -4.44 10.39 -26.40
C VAL A 495 -3.04 10.40 -25.79
N PHE A 496 -2.19 9.43 -26.15
CA PHE A 496 -0.81 9.36 -25.70
C PHE A 496 0.04 8.58 -26.70
N GLU A 497 1.30 8.98 -26.86
CA GLU A 497 2.28 8.27 -27.68
C GLU A 497 3.68 8.35 -27.05
N THR A 498 4.46 7.29 -27.22
CA THR A 498 5.90 7.27 -26.96
C THR A 498 6.57 6.26 -27.90
N PRO A 499 7.74 6.55 -28.48
CA PRO A 499 8.41 7.86 -28.49
C PRO A 499 7.58 8.91 -29.27
N ALA A 500 8.00 10.17 -29.20
CA ALA A 500 7.34 11.24 -29.96
C ALA A 500 7.30 10.90 -31.46
N ARG A 501 6.16 11.18 -32.12
CA ARG A 501 5.88 10.83 -33.53
C ARG A 501 5.69 9.35 -33.81
N ALA A 502 5.47 8.51 -32.80
CA ALA A 502 5.10 7.12 -33.03
C ALA A 502 3.81 7.01 -33.87
N ARG A 503 2.85 7.92 -33.70
CA ARG A 503 1.61 7.95 -34.50
C ARG A 503 1.83 8.07 -36.00
N ASP A 504 2.89 8.76 -36.45
CA ASP A 504 3.12 9.01 -37.87
C ASP A 504 3.36 7.68 -38.62
N ARG A 505 3.98 6.70 -37.94
CA ARG A 505 4.18 5.33 -38.42
C ARG A 505 2.95 4.46 -38.26
N VAL A 506 2.18 4.67 -37.19
CA VAL A 506 0.93 3.93 -36.98
C VAL A 506 -0.10 4.28 -38.05
N ASP A 507 -0.14 5.52 -38.51
CA ASP A 507 -0.97 5.94 -39.66
C ASP A 507 -0.58 5.21 -40.97
N GLU A 508 0.66 4.71 -41.05
CA GLU A 508 1.17 3.87 -42.14
C GLU A 508 0.92 2.36 -41.91
N GLY A 509 0.29 1.96 -40.79
CA GLY A 509 -0.01 0.56 -40.44
C GLY A 509 1.09 -0.16 -39.66
N GLU A 510 2.07 0.57 -39.11
CA GLU A 510 3.26 0.01 -38.48
C GLU A 510 3.44 0.54 -37.05
N LEU A 511 3.62 -0.37 -36.09
CA LEU A 511 3.93 -0.03 -34.69
C LEU A 511 5.45 0.01 -34.49
N PRO A 512 6.05 1.19 -34.24
CA PRO A 512 7.51 1.31 -34.12
C PRO A 512 8.09 0.46 -32.99
N PRO A 513 9.39 0.10 -33.04
CA PRO A 513 10.04 -0.60 -31.94
C PRO A 513 10.05 0.25 -30.66
N TYR A 514 9.97 -0.40 -29.50
CA TYR A 514 9.99 0.24 -28.18
C TYR A 514 8.98 1.39 -28.03
N SER A 515 7.76 1.20 -28.52
CA SER A 515 6.71 2.21 -28.57
C SER A 515 5.45 1.80 -27.82
N LEU A 516 4.69 2.80 -27.39
CA LEU A 516 3.32 2.67 -26.92
C LEU A 516 2.48 3.78 -27.50
N VAL A 517 1.31 3.41 -28.01
CA VAL A 517 0.30 4.38 -28.47
C VAL A 517 -1.05 4.01 -27.86
N ALA A 518 -1.77 5.01 -27.37
CA ALA A 518 -3.07 4.85 -26.74
C ALA A 518 -4.15 5.64 -27.48
N TRP A 519 -5.29 5.00 -27.72
CA TRP A 519 -6.47 5.57 -28.36
C TRP A 519 -7.65 5.59 -27.42
N LEU A 520 -8.51 6.59 -27.62
CA LEU A 520 -9.79 6.69 -26.95
C LEU A 520 -10.88 7.02 -27.97
N THR A 521 -12.00 6.33 -27.92
CA THR A 521 -13.19 6.69 -28.70
C THR A 521 -13.97 7.83 -28.04
N GLY A 522 -14.90 8.43 -28.77
CA GLY A 522 -15.76 9.51 -28.28
C GLY A 522 -15.18 10.92 -28.42
N ASP A 523 -15.84 11.90 -27.79
CA ASP A 523 -15.42 13.32 -27.81
C ASP A 523 -14.39 13.60 -26.71
N VAL A 524 -13.15 13.20 -26.97
CA VAL A 524 -12.02 13.31 -26.03
C VAL A 524 -11.76 14.76 -25.60
N ASN A 525 -11.79 15.69 -26.56
CA ASN A 525 -11.44 17.09 -26.31
C ASN A 525 -12.45 17.76 -25.38
N ARG A 526 -13.75 17.54 -25.61
CA ARG A 526 -14.80 18.06 -24.72
C ARG A 526 -14.69 17.45 -23.33
N TYR A 527 -14.43 16.15 -23.24
CA TYR A 527 -14.33 15.46 -21.95
C TYR A 527 -13.16 15.98 -21.10
N ALA A 528 -11.99 16.18 -21.71
CA ALA A 528 -10.79 16.68 -21.02
C ALA A 528 -10.92 18.11 -20.47
N LEU A 529 -11.87 18.91 -20.98
CA LEU A 529 -12.13 20.26 -20.49
C LEU A 529 -13.01 20.26 -19.22
N THR A 530 -13.82 19.22 -19.02
CA THR A 530 -14.83 19.17 -17.95
C THR A 530 -14.47 18.24 -16.79
N HIS A 531 -13.47 17.37 -16.94
CA HIS A 531 -13.10 16.38 -15.92
C HIS A 531 -11.61 16.44 -15.56
N ASP A 532 -11.30 16.39 -14.26
CA ASP A 532 -9.95 16.20 -13.73
C ASP A 532 -10.04 15.69 -12.27
N VAL A 533 -9.74 14.42 -12.03
CA VAL A 533 -9.84 13.80 -10.69
C VAL A 533 -8.89 14.41 -9.66
N ARG A 534 -7.90 15.19 -10.09
CA ARG A 534 -6.96 15.87 -9.18
C ARG A 534 -7.62 17.08 -8.52
N ARG A 535 -8.69 17.63 -9.10
CA ARG A 535 -9.47 18.71 -8.50
C ARG A 535 -10.28 18.14 -7.33
N ILE A 536 -10.09 18.73 -6.16
CA ILE A 536 -10.93 18.49 -4.99
C ILE A 536 -12.02 19.56 -5.07
N ASP A 537 -13.20 19.21 -5.60
CA ASP A 537 -14.33 20.15 -5.61
C ASP A 537 -15.00 20.14 -4.23
N ASP A 538 -15.05 21.30 -3.57
CA ASP A 538 -15.63 21.50 -2.22
C ASP A 538 -17.13 21.14 -2.11
N GLY A 539 -17.80 20.75 -3.21
CA GLY A 539 -19.25 20.57 -3.28
C GLY A 539 -19.76 19.32 -4.00
N SER A 540 -18.91 18.51 -4.65
CA SER A 540 -19.35 17.29 -5.33
C SER A 540 -18.49 16.10 -4.93
N TRP A 541 -18.61 15.71 -3.66
CA TRP A 541 -18.21 14.38 -3.24
C TRP A 541 -18.98 13.34 -4.07
N ARG A 542 -18.29 12.59 -4.94
CA ARG A 542 -18.81 11.35 -5.55
C ARG A 542 -18.82 10.25 -4.48
N GLY A 543 -19.58 10.47 -3.41
CA GLY A 543 -19.60 9.65 -2.22
C GLY A 543 -20.89 8.84 -2.14
N ALA A 544 -20.98 7.77 -2.91
CA ALA A 544 -21.84 6.64 -2.58
C ALA A 544 -21.23 5.38 -3.18
N ARG A 545 -20.56 4.57 -2.34
CA ARG A 545 -20.38 3.15 -2.66
C ARG A 545 -21.81 2.58 -2.80
N PRO A 546 -22.19 1.96 -3.94
CA PRO A 546 -23.42 1.19 -3.97
C PRO A 546 -23.34 0.13 -2.88
N ASN A 547 -24.39 0.00 -2.08
CA ASN A 547 -24.47 -0.91 -0.93
C ASN A 547 -23.84 -2.28 -1.24
N LEU A 548 -22.81 -2.67 -0.50
CA LEU A 548 -22.23 -4.02 -0.49
C LEU A 548 -23.13 -5.06 0.24
N ASN A 549 -24.40 -4.73 0.45
CA ASN A 549 -25.41 -5.65 0.98
C ASN A 549 -26.52 -5.84 -0.06
N ALA A 550 -26.29 -6.74 -1.01
CA ALA A 550 -27.34 -7.39 -1.79
C ALA A 550 -26.93 -8.84 -2.06
#